data_AF-A0A538ALG5-F1
#
_entry.id   AF-A0A538ALG5-F1
#
_cell.length_a   1.000
_cell.length_b   1.000
_cell.length_c   1.000
_cell.angle_alpha   90.00
_cell.angle_beta   90.00
_cell.angle_gamma   90.00
#
_symmetry.space_group_name_H-M   'P 1'
#
loop_
_entity.id
_entity.type
_entity.pdbx_description
1 polymer ?
#
loop_
_entity_poly.entity_id
_entity_poly.type
_entity_poly.pdbx_seq_one_letter_code
_entity_poly.pdbx_strand_id
1 'polypeptide(L)'
;MHRDGELIAYRPAGSLERYYPLWQFDEEWQPLPIVPRLVREARERGLSENRLYEVLTARAGLASGRRLADSLREGRDDHLLEAIRLARP
;
A
#
# COMPACT_ATOMS: atom_id res chain seq x y z
N MET A 1 18.50 -2.27 7.42
CA MET A 1 18.14 -1.00 6.74
C MET A 1 17.37 -1.37 5.49
N HIS A 2 16.05 -1.21 5.49
CA HIS A 2 15.26 -1.29 4.26
C HIS A 2 15.45 0.01 3.50
N ARG A 3 15.56 -0.04 2.17
CA ARG A 3 15.70 1.19 1.38
C ARG A 3 14.35 1.89 1.32
N ASP A 4 14.35 3.20 1.52
CA ASP A 4 13.18 4.03 1.26
C ASP A 4 12.66 3.72 -0.16
N GLY A 5 11.40 3.32 -0.26
CA GLY A 5 10.77 2.95 -1.52
C GLY A 5 10.48 1.46 -1.73
N GLU A 6 10.93 0.58 -0.84
CA GLU A 6 10.72 -0.88 -1.00
C GLU A 6 9.45 -1.39 -0.29
N LEU A 7 8.98 -0.71 0.76
CA LEU A 7 7.85 -1.14 1.59
C LEU A 7 6.87 -0.01 1.85
N ILE A 8 5.63 -0.38 2.10
CA ILE A 8 4.60 0.51 2.59
C ILE A 8 4.79 0.63 4.10
N ALA A 9 5.30 1.78 4.54
CA ALA A 9 5.35 2.13 5.95
C ALA A 9 4.14 3.01 6.32
N TYR A 10 3.57 2.81 7.51
CA TYR A 10 2.60 3.75 8.06
C TYR A 10 3.01 4.17 9.47
N ARG A 11 2.75 5.43 9.79
CA ARG A 11 2.99 6.00 11.11
C ARG A 11 1.70 6.65 11.61
N PRO A 12 1.02 6.06 12.60
CA PRO A 12 -0.13 6.68 13.26
C PRO A 12 0.17 8.09 13.74
N ALA A 13 -0.85 8.94 13.78
CA ALA A 13 -0.74 10.25 14.41
C ALA A 13 -0.32 10.09 15.88
N GLY A 14 0.73 10.80 16.28
CA GLY A 14 1.29 10.72 17.64
C GLY A 14 2.27 9.56 17.87
N SER A 15 2.46 8.66 16.91
CA SER A 15 3.46 7.59 17.01
C SER A 15 4.85 8.09 16.58
N LEU A 16 5.88 7.68 17.31
CA LEU A 16 7.28 7.80 16.88
C LEU A 16 7.72 6.63 15.99
N GLU A 17 6.99 5.52 16.05
CA GLU A 17 7.30 4.28 15.36
C GLU A 17 6.64 4.19 13.98
N ARG A 18 7.36 3.58 13.05
CA ARG A 18 6.86 3.17 11.74
C ARG A 18 6.47 1.70 11.80
N TYR A 19 5.30 1.39 11.26
CA TYR A 19 4.77 0.05 11.17
C TYR A 19 4.74 -0.40 9.71
N TYR A 20 5.00 -1.68 9.51
CA TYR A 20 4.99 -2.33 8.20
C TYR A 20 3.84 -3.34 8.17
N PRO A 21 2.78 -3.07 7.41
CA PRO A 21 1.62 -3.97 7.39
C PRO A 21 1.98 -5.36 6.87
N LEU A 22 1.49 -6.40 7.55
CA LEU A 22 1.81 -7.79 7.23
C LEU A 22 1.29 -8.26 5.86
N TRP A 23 0.22 -7.64 5.36
CA TRP A 23 -0.40 -8.03 4.09
C TRP A 23 0.47 -7.71 2.86
N GLN A 24 1.55 -6.95 3.02
CA GLN A 24 2.48 -6.66 1.93
C GLN A 24 3.55 -7.75 1.74
N PHE A 25 3.51 -8.80 2.57
CA PHE A 25 4.45 -9.93 2.53
C PHE A 25 3.75 -11.23 2.09
N ASP A 26 4.53 -12.12 1.47
CA ASP A 26 4.16 -13.51 1.19
C ASP A 26 4.36 -14.43 2.41
N GLU A 27 4.23 -15.74 2.21
CA GLU A 27 4.33 -16.76 3.26
C GLU A 27 5.77 -16.93 3.76
N GLU A 28 6.74 -16.57 2.93
CA GLU A 28 8.19 -16.58 3.19
C GLU A 28 8.70 -15.24 3.77
N TRP A 29 7.79 -14.35 4.18
CA TRP A 29 8.08 -13.02 4.71
C TRP A 29 8.85 -12.11 3.75
N GLN A 30 8.75 -12.37 2.44
CA GLN A 30 9.30 -11.51 1.41
C GLN A 30 8.25 -10.49 0.95
N PRO A 31 8.66 -9.26 0.61
CA PRO A 31 7.73 -8.27 0.08
C PRO A 31 7.12 -8.75 -1.23
N LEU A 32 5.81 -8.59 -1.40
CA LEU A 32 5.12 -8.93 -2.64
C LEU A 32 5.73 -8.10 -3.80
N PRO A 33 5.98 -8.70 -4.98
CA PRO A 33 6.71 -8.03 -6.08
C PRO A 33 6.12 -6.69 -6.53
N ILE A 34 4.81 -6.50 -6.36
CA ILE A 34 4.10 -5.27 -6.73
C ILE A 34 4.37 -4.12 -5.74
N VAL A 35 4.75 -4.40 -4.49
CA VAL A 35 4.85 -3.40 -3.41
C VAL A 35 5.85 -2.28 -3.74
N PRO A 36 7.10 -2.55 -4.17
CA PRO A 36 8.02 -1.47 -4.54
C PRO A 36 7.48 -0.58 -5.67
N ARG A 37 6.71 -1.16 -6.61
CA ARG A 37 6.10 -0.42 -7.72
C ARG A 37 4.98 0.50 -7.21
N LEU A 38 4.16 0.06 -6.26
CA LEU A 38 3.11 0.90 -5.66
C LEU A 38 3.71 2.08 -4.88
N VAL A 39 4.78 1.83 -4.11
CA VAL A 39 5.46 2.90 -3.34
C VAL A 39 6.08 3.92 -4.28
N ARG A 40 6.73 3.48 -5.37
CA ARG A 40 7.27 4.38 -6.39
C ARG A 40 6.18 5.22 -7.05
N GLU A 41 5.09 4.60 -7.52
CA GLU A 41 3.97 5.30 -8.17
C GLU A 41 3.34 6.34 -7.22
N ALA A 42 3.17 5.98 -5.95
CA ALA A 42 2.64 6.90 -4.93
C ALA A 42 3.57 8.11 -4.75
N ARG A 43 4.89 7.87 -4.63
CA ARG A 43 5.90 8.92 -4.49
C ARG A 43 5.96 9.85 -5.69
N GLU A 44 5.94 9.30 -6.91
CA GLU A 44 5.92 10.09 -8.15
C GLU A 44 4.71 11.01 -8.24
N ARG A 45 3.61 10.64 -7.57
CA ARG A 45 2.38 11.43 -7.48
C ARG A 45 2.29 12.32 -6.25
N GLY A 46 3.34 12.37 -5.42
CA GLY A 46 3.38 13.18 -4.20
C GLY A 46 2.54 12.62 -3.04
N LEU A 47 2.11 11.37 -3.10
CA LEU A 47 1.42 10.71 -1.99
C LEU A 47 2.44 10.33 -0.90
N SER A 48 2.10 10.66 0.35
CA SER A 48 2.83 10.14 1.51
C SER A 48 2.59 8.64 1.71
N GLU A 49 3.48 7.96 2.42
CA GLU A 49 3.31 6.53 2.73
C GLU A 49 2.07 6.27 3.59
N ASN A 50 1.75 7.18 4.52
CA ASN A 50 0.50 7.15 5.27
C ASN A 50 -0.72 7.24 4.34
N ARG A 51 -0.67 8.12 3.34
CA ARG A 51 -1.75 8.29 2.38
C ARG A 51 -1.90 7.05 1.48
N LEU A 52 -0.79 6.46 1.06
CA LEU A 52 -0.78 5.19 0.34
C LEU A 52 -1.41 4.07 1.18
N TYR A 53 -1.05 3.98 2.47
CA TYR A 53 -1.65 3.03 3.40
C TYR A 53 -3.17 3.24 3.52
N GLU A 54 -3.63 4.47 3.65
CA GLU A 54 -5.07 4.79 3.70
C GLU A 54 -5.79 4.36 2.42
N VAL A 55 -5.22 4.63 1.23
CA VAL A 55 -5.80 4.22 -0.05
C VAL A 55 -5.93 2.70 -0.14
N LEU A 56 -4.89 1.96 0.26
CA LEU A 56 -4.88 0.50 0.19
C LEU A 56 -5.76 -0.17 1.25
N THR A 57 -5.95 0.49 2.40
CA THR A 57 -6.82 0.00 3.47
C THR A 57 -8.25 0.52 3.39
N ALA A 58 -8.52 1.49 2.51
CA ALA A 58 -9.87 1.92 2.18
C ALA A 58 -10.67 0.73 1.64
N ARG A 59 -11.96 0.70 1.96
CA ARG A 59 -12.87 -0.34 1.46
C ARG A 59 -12.97 -0.23 -0.06
N ALA A 60 -12.75 -1.35 -0.74
CA ALA A 60 -12.99 -1.50 -2.18
C ALA A 60 -14.51 -1.55 -2.43
N GLY A 61 -15.16 -0.38 -2.37
CA GLY A 61 -16.60 -0.21 -2.58
C GLY A 61 -17.49 -0.54 -1.38
N LEU A 62 -18.76 -0.13 -1.47
CA LEU A 62 -19.78 -0.26 -0.41
C LEU A 62 -20.25 -1.70 -0.15
N ALA A 63 -19.99 -2.64 -1.07
CA ALA A 63 -20.62 -3.97 -1.07
C ALA A 63 -19.70 -5.14 -0.69
N SER A 64 -18.37 -5.01 -0.80
CA SER A 64 -17.47 -6.17 -0.73
C SER A 64 -16.88 -6.43 0.66
N GLY A 65 -16.87 -5.44 1.56
CA GLY A 65 -16.19 -5.50 2.85
C GLY A 65 -14.66 -5.64 2.78
N ARG A 66 -14.11 -5.91 1.58
CA ARG A 66 -12.69 -6.15 1.31
C ARG A 66 -11.93 -4.84 1.16
N ARG A 67 -10.68 -4.85 1.61
CA ARG A 67 -9.72 -3.76 1.42
C ARG A 67 -9.07 -3.90 0.06
N LEU A 68 -8.60 -2.81 -0.51
CA LEU A 68 -7.80 -2.88 -1.74
C LEU A 68 -6.56 -3.77 -1.55
N ALA A 69 -5.94 -3.71 -0.37
CA ALA A 69 -4.81 -4.53 0.03
C ALA A 69 -5.07 -6.05 -0.09
N ASP A 70 -6.32 -6.51 0.03
CA ASP A 70 -6.64 -7.94 -0.14
C ASP A 70 -6.42 -8.40 -1.60
N SER A 71 -6.47 -7.46 -2.55
CA SER A 71 -6.24 -7.72 -3.97
C SER A 71 -4.76 -7.90 -4.33
N LEU A 72 -3.83 -7.57 -3.42
CA LEU A 72 -2.38 -7.74 -3.62
C LEU A 72 -2.01 -9.19 -3.88
N ARG A 73 -2.69 -10.13 -3.20
CA ARG A 73 -2.46 -11.57 -3.38
C ARG A 73 -3.23 -12.16 -4.57
N GLU A 74 -4.25 -11.46 -5.05
CA GLU A 74 -5.05 -11.87 -6.20
C GLU A 74 -4.40 -11.45 -7.54
N GLY A 75 -3.24 -10.78 -7.51
CA GLY A 75 -2.50 -10.35 -8.71
C GLY A 75 -3.22 -9.28 -9.54
N ARG A 76 -4.14 -8.53 -8.94
CA ARG A 76 -4.92 -7.48 -9.62
C ARG A 76 -4.18 -6.14 -9.62
N ASP A 77 -2.96 -6.16 -10.11
CA ASP A 77 -2.00 -5.05 -10.01
C ASP A 77 -2.50 -3.78 -10.70
N ASP A 78 -3.13 -3.91 -11.87
CA ASP A 78 -3.68 -2.77 -12.61
C ASP A 78 -4.76 -2.05 -11.81
N HIS A 79 -5.60 -2.79 -11.08
CA HIS A 79 -6.63 -2.19 -10.23
C HIS A 79 -6.02 -1.40 -9.07
N LEU A 80 -4.95 -1.90 -8.48
CA LEU A 80 -4.22 -1.23 -7.39
C LEU A 80 -3.55 0.06 -7.90
N LEU A 81 -2.91 0.01 -9.06
CA LEU A 81 -2.25 1.15 -9.68
C LEU A 81 -3.27 2.23 -10.08
N GLU A 82 -4.42 1.84 -10.64
CA GLU A 82 -5.50 2.79 -10.96
C GLU A 82 -6.04 3.49 -9.71
N ALA A 83 -6.25 2.75 -8.61
CA ALA A 83 -6.69 3.34 -7.36
C ALA A 83 -5.67 4.36 -6.80
N ILE A 84 -4.37 4.05 -6.91
CA ILE A 84 -3.32 5.02 -6.61
C ILE A 84 -3.51 6.23 -7.52
N ARG A 85 -3.56 6.06 -8.85
CA ARG A 85 -3.71 7.15 -9.84
C ARG A 85 -4.92 8.06 -9.65
N LEU A 86 -5.98 7.57 -9.03
CA LEU A 86 -7.17 8.37 -8.69
C LEU A 86 -7.08 9.05 -7.32
N ALA A 87 -6.19 8.60 -6.44
CA ALA A 87 -6.03 9.17 -5.10
C ALA A 87 -5.40 10.57 -5.15
N ARG A 88 -5.91 11.49 -4.32
CA ARG A 88 -5.35 12.83 -4.17
C ARG A 88 -4.24 12.86 -3.10
N PRO A 89 -3.17 13.66 -3.33
CA PRO A 89 -2.11 13.94 -2.35
C PRO A 89 -2.65 14.33 -0.98
#